data_AF-A0A0H3LXF4-F1
#
_entry.id   AF-A0A0H3LXF4-F1
#
_cell.length_a   1.000
_cell.length_b   1.000
_cell.length_c   1.000
_cell.angle_alpha   90.00
_cell.angle_beta   90.00
_cell.angle_gamma   90.00
#
_symmetry.space_group_name_H-M   'P 1'
#
loop_
_entity.id
_entity.type
_entity.pdbx_description
1 polymer ?
#
loop_
_entity_poly.entity_id
_entity_poly.type
_entity_poly.pdbx_seq_one_letter_code
_entity_poly.pdbx_strand_id
1 'polypeptide(L)' 'MLSLTGCGIHKYASSCVGWLPIYLNQQDLNVISSNLAREILKHNKQGERLCGWKHGKKKS' A
#
# COMPACT_ATOMS: atom_id res chain seq x y z
N MET A 1 -11.09 -13.09 -33.67
CA MET A 1 -10.24 -12.88 -32.49
C MET A 1 -10.21 -11.38 -32.20
N LEU A 2 -11.09 -10.91 -31.32
CA LEU A 2 -11.10 -9.53 -30.85
C LEU A 2 -10.08 -9.43 -29.72
N SER A 3 -8.85 -9.03 -30.04
CA SER A 3 -7.84 -8.73 -29.03
C SER A 3 -8.11 -7.33 -28.49
N LEU A 4 -8.40 -7.19 -27.18
CA LEU A 4 -8.40 -5.89 -26.52
C LEU A 4 -6.96 -5.37 -26.47
N THR A 5 -6.56 -4.60 -27.48
CA THR A 5 -5.32 -3.81 -27.45
C THR A 5 -5.57 -2.59 -26.56
N GLY A 6 -5.22 -2.68 -25.27
CA GLY A 6 -5.47 -1.55 -24.38
C GLY A 6 -4.98 -1.68 -22.93
N CYS A 7 -4.12 -2.64 -22.58
CA CYS A 7 -3.39 -2.49 -21.31
C CYS A 7 -2.23 -1.52 -21.53
N GLY A 8 -2.50 -0.23 -21.34
CA GLY A 8 -1.46 0.79 -21.29
C GLY A 8 -0.58 0.52 -20.07
N ILE A 9 0.46 -0.29 -20.23
CA ILE A 9 1.50 -0.42 -19.21
C ILE A 9 2.18 0.95 -19.16
N HIS A 10 1.80 1.77 -18.17
CA HIS A 10 2.58 2.93 -17.79
C HIS A 10 4.01 2.42 -17.58
N LYS A 11 4.93 2.75 -18.49
CA LYS A 11 6.35 2.29 -18.47
C LYS A 11 7.08 2.61 -17.16
N TYR A 12 6.47 3.42 -16.29
CA TYR A 12 6.99 3.89 -15.01
C TYR A 12 6.12 3.51 -13.80
N ALA A 13 4.99 2.82 -13.99
CA ALA A 13 4.18 2.37 -12.87
C ALA A 13 4.88 1.18 -12.21
N SER A 14 5.62 1.45 -11.15
CA SER A 14 6.17 0.39 -10.31
C SER A 14 5.04 -0.51 -9.82
N SER A 15 5.26 -1.83 -9.83
CA SER A 15 4.34 -2.80 -9.22
C SER A 15 4.10 -2.51 -7.73
N CYS A 16 4.95 -1.66 -7.12
CA CYS A 16 4.85 -1.23 -5.73
C CYS A 16 3.92 -0.03 -5.48
N VAL A 17 3.35 0.60 -6.51
CA VAL A 17 2.38 1.70 -6.32
C VAL A 17 1.16 1.21 -5.52
N GLY A 18 0.69 -0.01 -5.79
CA GLY A 18 -0.39 -0.64 -5.02
C GLY A 18 0.02 -1.04 -3.60
N TRP A 19 1.30 -0.99 -3.25
CA TRP A 19 1.84 -1.38 -1.95
C TRP A 19 2.37 -0.21 -1.14
N LEU A 20 2.03 1.03 -1.51
CA LEU A 20 2.43 2.20 -0.71
C LEU A 20 1.95 2.06 0.74
N PRO A 21 2.79 2.45 1.72
CA PRO A 21 2.44 2.32 3.12
C PRO A 21 1.28 3.23 3.49
N ILE A 22 0.31 2.66 4.20
CA ILE A 22 -0.84 3.38 4.74
C ILE A 22 -0.49 3.80 6.17
N TYR A 23 -0.44 5.10 6.42
CA TYR A 23 -0.21 5.66 7.75
C TYR A 23 -1.52 6.21 8.32
N LEU A 24 -1.80 5.85 9.56
CA LEU A 24 -2.97 6.32 10.28
C LEU A 24 -2.58 7.48 11.19
N ASN A 25 -3.43 8.49 11.26
CA ASN A 25 -3.34 9.55 12.25
C ASN A 25 -4.27 9.26 13.44
N GLN A 26 -4.25 10.14 14.44
CA GLN A 26 -5.04 9.94 15.68
C GLN A 26 -6.56 9.91 15.44
N GLN A 27 -7.06 10.63 14.44
CA GLN A 27 -8.49 10.65 14.12
C GLN A 27 -8.91 9.33 13.47
N ASP A 28 -8.07 8.78 12.59
CA ASP A 28 -8.33 7.50 11.92
C ASP A 28 -8.48 6.37 12.96
N LEU A 29 -7.64 6.37 14.00
CA LEU A 29 -7.68 5.37 15.06
C LEU A 29 -9.03 5.32 15.82
N ASN A 30 -9.77 6.42 15.83
CA ASN A 30 -11.07 6.50 16.50
C ASN A 30 -12.23 5.98 15.64
N VAL A 31 -12.05 5.88 14.33
CA VAL A 31 -13.12 5.56 13.38
C VAL A 31 -12.96 4.22 12.69
N ILE A 32 -11.73 3.69 12.58
CA ILE A 32 -11.52 2.40 11.91
C ILE A 32 -11.92 1.22 12.79
N SER A 33 -12.41 0.17 12.15
CA SER A 33 -12.65 -1.11 12.83
C SER A 33 -11.35 -1.87 13.08
N SER A 34 -11.37 -2.78 14.06
CA SER A 34 -10.26 -3.69 14.33
C SER A 34 -9.89 -4.57 13.13
N ASN A 35 -10.89 -4.95 12.32
CA ASN A 35 -10.67 -5.69 11.08
C ASN A 35 -9.89 -4.86 10.05
N LEU A 36 -10.29 -3.60 9.84
CA LEU A 36 -9.59 -2.71 8.91
C LEU A 36 -8.15 -2.45 9.38
N ALA A 37 -7.94 -2.23 10.68
CA ALA A 37 -6.61 -2.07 11.26
C ALA A 37 -5.70 -3.28 10.97
N ARG A 38 -6.24 -4.51 11.10
CA ARG A 38 -5.51 -5.74 10.80
C ARG A 38 -5.15 -5.86 9.32
N GLU A 39 -6.06 -5.52 8.42
CA GLU A 39 -5.80 -5.57 6.97
C GLU A 39 -4.78 -4.51 6.54
N ILE A 40 -4.83 -3.30 7.11
CA ILE A 40 -3.80 -2.26 6.91
C ILE A 40 -2.42 -2.76 7.38
N LEU A 41 -2.35 -3.43 8.53
CA LEU A 41 -1.10 -3.99 9.02
C LEU A 41 -0.55 -5.07 8.09
N LYS A 42 -1.40 -5.97 7.58
CA LYS A 42 -1.00 -7.00 6.61
C LYS A 42 -0.50 -6.37 5.31
N HIS A 43 -1.23 -5.38 4.79
CA HIS A 43 -0.87 -4.63 3.59
C HIS A 43 0.52 -4.01 3.72
N ASN A 44 0.76 -3.27 4.79
CA ASN A 44 2.04 -2.59 5.02
C ASN A 44 3.21 -3.58 5.18
N LYS A 45 3.00 -4.70 5.87
CA LYS A 45 4.01 -5.77 5.99
C LYS A 45 4.33 -6.41 4.64
N GLN A 46 3.33 -6.59 3.78
CA GLN A 46 3.54 -7.11 2.44
C GLN A 46 4.30 -6.12 1.57
N GLY A 47 3.97 -4.83 1.65
CA GLY A 47 4.72 -3.76 0.99
C GLY A 47 6.17 -3.66 1.48
N GLU A 48 6.44 -3.80 2.77
CA GLU A 48 7.82 -3.91 3.28
C GLU A 48 8.58 -5.07 2.63
N ARG A 49 7.97 -6.27 2.62
CA ARG A 49 8.61 -7.48 2.09
C ARG A 49 8.85 -7.40 0.59
N LEU A 50 7.88 -6.91 -0.19
CA LEU A 50 7.93 -6.94 -1.65
C LEU A 50 8.58 -5.69 -2.25
N CYS A 51 8.48 -4.55 -1.56
CA CYS A 51 8.85 -3.24 -2.09
C CYS A 51 9.88 -2.50 -1.23
N GLY A 52 10.37 -3.11 -0.15
CA GLY A 52 11.46 -2.57 0.67
C GLY A 52 11.07 -1.34 1.48
N TRP A 53 9.77 -1.12 1.71
CA TRP A 53 9.30 0.00 2.51
C TRP A 53 9.72 -0.12 3.96
N LYS A 54 10.29 0.95 4.51
CA LYS A 54 10.66 1.03 5.92
C LYS A 54 9.56 1.76 6.69
N HIS A 55 9.05 1.16 7.74
CA HIS A 55 8.15 1.82 8.68
C HIS A 55 8.94 2.80 9.53
N GLY A 56 8.37 3.99 9.76
CA GLY A 56 8.88 4.96 10.72
C GLY A 56 10.36 5.33 10.55
N LYS A 57 10.66 6.35 9.73
CA LYS A 57 11.80 7.18 10.13
C LYS A 57 11.44 7.75 11.50
N LYS A 58 12.14 7.31 12.56
CA LYS A 58 12.23 8.10 13.79
C LYS A 58 12.59 9.51 13.32
N LYS A 59 11.76 10.49 13.66
CA LYS A 59 12.21 11.88 13.65
C LYS A 59 13.43 11.89 14.56
N SER A 60 14.61 12.10 13.97
CA SER A 60 15.78 12.48 14.76
C SER A 60 15.55 13.85 15.37
#